data_AF-W7Q0T3-F1
#
_entry.id   AF-W7Q0T3-F1
#
_cell.length_a   1.000
_cell.length_b   1.000
_cell.length_c   1.000
_cell.angle_alpha   90.00
_cell.angle_beta   90.00
_cell.angle_gamma   90.00
#
_symmetry.space_group_name_H-M   'P 1'
#
loop_
_entity.id
_entity.type
_entity.pdbx_description
1 polymer ?
#
loop_
_entity_poly.entity_id
_entity_poly.type
_entity_poly.pdbx_seq_one_letter_code
_entity_poly.pdbx_strand_id
1 'polypeptide(L)' 'MPSSDWGWPADWLEAGAFAWLAWRRLEGLPGNLPSVTGAAGPRVLGGIYAP' A
#
# COMPACT_ATOMS: atom_id res chain seq x y z
N MET A 1 -20.66 -4.87 0.99
CA MET A 1 -20.89 -3.48 1.44
C MET A 1 -19.80 -2.63 0.79
N PRO A 2 -20.15 -1.58 0.03
CA PRO A 2 -19.19 -0.66 -0.57
C PRO A 2 -18.21 -0.05 0.42
N SER A 3 -17.01 0.34 -0.03
CA SER A 3 -16.01 1.04 0.81
C SER A 3 -16.52 2.39 1.32
N SER A 4 -17.43 3.04 0.57
CA SER A 4 -18.07 4.30 0.94
C SER A 4 -18.84 4.21 2.25
N ASP A 5 -19.43 3.05 2.54
CA ASP A 5 -20.20 2.82 3.76
C ASP A 5 -19.29 2.80 5.02
N TRP A 6 -17.98 2.68 4.81
CA TRP A 6 -16.94 2.76 5.83
C TRP A 6 -16.19 4.10 5.81
N GLY A 7 -16.69 5.10 5.08
CA GLY A 7 -16.07 6.41 4.95
C GLY A 7 -14.90 6.47 3.96
N TRP A 8 -14.75 5.46 3.09
CA TRP A 8 -13.71 5.41 2.06
C TRP A 8 -14.32 5.44 0.65
N PRO A 9 -14.46 6.61 0.03
CA PRO A 9 -14.94 6.74 -1.36
C PRO A 9 -14.10 5.84 -2.30
N ALA A 10 -14.78 5.11 -3.20
CA ALA A 10 -14.12 4.16 -4.09
C ALA A 10 -13.06 4.85 -4.98
N ASP A 11 -13.37 6.04 -5.49
CA ASP A 11 -12.46 6.84 -6.33
C ASP A 11 -11.14 7.20 -5.64
N TRP A 12 -11.08 7.17 -4.31
CA TRP A 12 -9.89 7.54 -3.54
C TRP A 12 -9.10 6.32 -3.05
N LEU A 13 -9.65 5.12 -3.22
CA LEU A 13 -9.13 3.91 -2.58
C LEU A 13 -7.71 3.59 -3.08
N GLU A 14 -7.50 3.63 -4.40
CA GLU A 14 -6.19 3.34 -4.99
C GLU A 14 -5.14 4.39 -4.61
N ALA A 15 -5.50 5.68 -4.65
CA ALA A 15 -4.59 6.75 -4.25
C ALA A 15 -4.21 6.64 -2.75
N GLY A 16 -5.18 6.32 -1.90
CA GLY A 16 -4.95 6.05 -0.48
C GLY A 16 -4.08 4.82 -0.24
N ALA A 17 -4.22 3.77 -1.04
CA ALA A 17 -3.36 2.59 -0.97
C ALA A 17 -1.89 2.93 -1.30
N PHE A 18 -1.63 3.79 -2.30
CA PHE A 18 -0.28 4.27 -2.58
C PHE A 18 0.29 5.17 -1.47
N ALA A 19 -0.52 6.06 -0.90
CA ALA A 19 -0.11 6.86 0.27
C ALA A 19 0.25 5.98 1.47
N TRP A 20 -0.55 4.93 1.73
CA TRP A 20 -0.24 3.94 2.76
C TRP A 20 1.04 3.17 2.46
N LEU A 21 1.29 2.76 1.20
CA LEU A 21 2.55 2.12 0.80
C LEU A 21 3.76 3.04 1.00
N ALA A 22 3.62 4.35 0.76
CA ALA A 22 4.66 5.32 1.06
C ALA A 22 4.97 5.38 2.56
N TRP A 23 3.94 5.41 3.42
CA TRP A 23 4.14 5.32 4.88
C TRP A 23 4.83 4.01 5.28
N ARG A 24 4.41 2.85 4.74
CA ARG A 24 5.08 1.56 4.99
C ARG A 24 6.55 1.60 4.61
N ARG A 25 6.92 2.28 3.51
CA ARG A 25 8.32 2.47 3.10
C ARG A 25 9.11 3.27 4.12
N LEU A 26 8.54 4.37 4.63
CA LEU A 26 9.19 5.21 5.65
C LEU A 26 9.41 4.44 6.96
N GLU A 27 8.46 3.58 7.35
CA GLU A 27 8.57 2.72 8.54
C GLU A 27 9.40 1.43 8.30
N GLY A 28 9.88 1.20 7.08
CA GLY A 28 10.63 -0.02 6.74
C GLY A 28 9.79 -1.31 6.81
N LEU A 29 8.46 -1.21 6.69
CA LEU A 29 7.53 -2.33 6.80
C LEU A 29 7.17 -2.93 5.43
N PRO A 30 6.88 -4.24 5.33
CA PRO A 30 6.48 -4.86 4.07
C PRO A 30 5.21 -4.25 3.47
N GLY A 31 5.21 -4.01 2.17
CA GLY A 31 4.04 -3.47 1.45
C GLY A 31 3.27 -4.52 0.64
N ASN A 32 3.87 -5.69 0.38
CA ASN A 32 3.23 -6.77 -0.38
C ASN A 32 2.62 -7.85 0.53
N LEU A 33 1.71 -8.62 -0.05
CA LEU A 33 1.24 -9.89 0.48
C LEU A 33 1.71 -11.03 -0.45
N PRO A 34 2.68 -11.87 -0.05
CA PRO A 34 3.29 -12.86 -0.95
C PRO A 34 2.30 -13.85 -1.59
N SER A 35 1.25 -14.25 -0.87
CA SER A 35 0.20 -15.13 -1.40
C SER A 35 -0.62 -14.51 -2.54
N VAL A 36 -0.62 -13.18 -2.66
CA VAL A 36 -1.28 -12.45 -3.75
C VAL A 36 -0.30 -12.17 -4.89
N THR A 37 0.95 -11.81 -4.57
CA THR A 37 1.93 -11.37 -5.58
C THR A 37 2.79 -12.50 -6.14
N GLY A 38 2.81 -13.69 -5.52
CA GLY A 38 3.72 -14.79 -5.86
C GLY A 38 5.19 -14.53 -5.50
N ALA A 39 5.47 -13.51 -4.66
CA ALA A 39 6.82 -13.20 -4.25
C ALA A 39 7.36 -14.28 -3.29
N ALA A 40 8.68 -14.51 -3.27
CA ALA A 40 9.31 -15.48 -2.36
C ALA A 40 9.18 -15.13 -0.86
N GLY A 41 8.72 -13.92 -0.52
CA GLY A 41 8.47 -13.51 0.85
C GLY A 41 8.07 -12.03 0.96
N PRO A 42 7.86 -11.51 2.17
CA PRO A 42 7.53 -10.11 2.40
C PRO A 42 8.65 -9.16 1.91
N ARG A 43 8.28 -8.03 1.32
CA ARG A 43 9.16 -7.02 0.74
C ARG A 43 8.67 -5.62 1.10
N VAL A 44 9.59 -4.76 1.52
CA VAL A 44 9.38 -3.31 1.56
C VAL A 44 9.33 -2.82 0.12
N LEU A 45 8.25 -2.13 -0.26
CA LEU A 45 8.02 -1.67 -1.64
C LEU A 45 8.41 -0.20 -1.79
N GLY A 46 8.74 0.19 -3.02
CA GLY A 46 9.07 1.57 -3.39
C GLY A 46 10.50 2.02 -3.07
N GLY A 47 10.80 3.27 -3.41
CA GLY A 47 12.09 3.94 -3.17
C GLY A 47 11.87 5.34 -2.58
N ILE A 48 12.87 5.85 -1.87
CA ILE A 48 12.89 7.24 -1.38
C ILE A 48 13.78 8.03 -2.34
N TYR A 49 13.20 9.03 -3.00
CA TYR A 49 13.90 9.87 -3.96
C TYR A 49 13.89 11.29 -3.40
N ALA A 50 15.03 11.71 -2.88
CA ALA A 50 15.25 13.10 -2.45
C ALA A 50 15.69 13.95 -3.66
N PRO A 51 15.48 15.27 -3.62
CA PRO A 51 15.95 16.20 -4.65
C PRO A 51 17.46 16.11 -4.92
#